data_AF-A0A358NK09-F1
#
_entry.id   AF-A0A358NK09-F1
#
_cell.length_a   1.000
_cell.length_b   1.000
_cell.length_c   1.000
_cell.angle_alpha   90.00
_cell.angle_beta   90.00
_cell.angle_gamma   90.00
#
_symmetry.space_group_name_H-M   'P 1'
#
loop_
_entity.id
_entity.type
_entity.pdbx_description
1 polymer ?
#
loop_
_entity_poly.entity_id
_entity_poly.type
_entity_poly.pdbx_seq_one_letter_code
_entity_poly.pdbx_strand_id
1 'polypeptide(L)'
;MKAISEKWVELMNEENVFRGKDIILTTPDGEVKTSEYSITLSNQQIKSLFSEVVDSISKDTNLKQLYEEYRAKENKKSFEDVIKLLRDNAENYSVENFKYVALVDIDGYIVSEDIEFHIKAEDKSLIIREVDYKLNVKNWDINKAQVFDFPVLNDKNTIKADNAKEIPDVMKSLFDKE
;
A
#
# COMPACT_ATOMS: atom_id res chain seq x y z
N MET A 1 12.23 6.51 2.39
CA MET A 1 11.16 6.66 3.42
C MET A 1 11.09 8.09 3.95
N LYS A 2 12.14 8.63 4.60
CA LYS A 2 12.11 9.98 5.19
C LYS A 2 11.73 11.10 4.20
N ALA A 3 12.30 11.10 3.00
CA ALA A 3 11.97 12.10 1.97
C ALA A 3 10.49 12.03 1.51
N ILE A 4 9.91 10.83 1.40
CA ILE A 4 8.50 10.64 1.02
C ILE A 4 7.59 11.12 2.16
N SER A 5 7.93 10.84 3.42
CA SER A 5 7.15 11.33 4.56
C SER A 5 7.23 12.86 4.71
N GLU A 6 8.39 13.46 4.46
CA GLU A 6 8.54 14.92 4.46
C GLU A 6 7.68 15.53 3.36
N LYS A 7 7.74 14.98 2.14
CA LYS A 7 6.91 15.45 1.03
C LYS A 7 5.42 15.30 1.31
N TRP A 8 5.01 14.18 1.91
CA TRP A 8 3.63 13.95 2.32
C TRP A 8 3.14 15.05 3.28
N VAL A 9 3.94 15.40 4.29
CA VAL A 9 3.62 16.48 5.24
C VAL A 9 3.61 17.84 4.56
N GLU A 10 4.56 18.13 3.66
CA GLU A 10 4.61 19.37 2.89
C GLU A 10 3.38 19.59 2.00
N LEU A 11 2.77 18.52 1.50
CA LEU A 11 1.58 18.61 0.67
C LEU A 11 0.32 18.96 1.47
N MET A 12 0.34 18.79 2.79
CA MET A 12 -0.77 19.06 3.68
C MET A 12 -0.64 20.47 4.27
N ASN A 13 -1.32 21.44 3.65
CA ASN A 13 -1.55 22.74 4.28
C ASN A 13 -2.71 22.65 5.28
N GLU A 14 -2.86 23.65 6.17
CA GLU A 14 -3.98 23.70 7.13
C GLU A 14 -5.36 23.57 6.43
N GLU A 15 -5.48 24.08 5.20
CA GLU A 15 -6.70 23.98 4.39
C GLU A 15 -6.99 22.57 3.86
N ASN A 16 -6.00 21.68 3.85
CA ASN A 16 -6.16 20.30 3.39
C ASN A 16 -6.52 19.34 4.51
N VAL A 17 -6.39 19.76 5.78
CA VAL A 17 -6.59 18.93 6.97
C VAL A 17 -7.74 19.48 7.79
N PHE A 18 -8.81 18.71 7.88
CA PHE A 18 -10.00 19.10 8.63
C PHE A 18 -10.14 18.25 9.88
N ARG A 19 -10.29 18.90 11.02
CA ARG A 19 -10.75 18.23 12.24
C ARG A 19 -12.27 18.15 12.21
N GLY A 20 -12.78 16.93 12.19
CA GLY A 20 -14.21 16.63 12.25
C GLY A 20 -14.72 16.58 13.69
N LYS A 21 -15.78 15.79 13.89
CA LYS A 21 -16.44 15.63 15.19
C LYS A 21 -15.72 14.61 16.07
N ASP A 22 -16.01 14.67 17.37
CA ASP A 22 -15.71 13.58 18.27
C ASP A 22 -16.73 12.44 18.08
N ILE A 23 -16.24 11.21 18.00
CA ILE A 23 -16.99 9.99 17.73
C ILE A 23 -16.69 9.00 18.86
N ILE A 24 -17.72 8.29 19.31
CA ILE A 24 -17.53 7.12 20.19
C ILE A 24 -17.58 5.90 19.28
N LEU A 25 -16.49 5.14 19.27
CA LEU A 25 -16.35 3.93 18.47
C LEU A 25 -16.43 2.71 19.37
N THR A 26 -17.33 1.78 19.05
CA THR A 26 -17.46 0.52 19.78
C THR A 26 -16.43 -0.48 19.27
N THR A 27 -15.57 -0.93 20.18
CA THR A 27 -14.53 -1.93 19.92
C THR A 27 -14.73 -3.21 20.72
N PRO A 28 -14.10 -4.36 20.34
CA PRO A 28 -14.06 -5.54 21.19
C PRO A 28 -13.55 -5.26 22.61
N ASP A 29 -12.74 -4.21 22.77
CA ASP A 29 -12.16 -3.79 24.05
C ASP A 29 -13.02 -2.79 24.83
N GLY A 30 -14.09 -2.28 24.22
CA GLY A 30 -14.99 -1.28 24.79
C GLY A 30 -15.17 -0.04 23.92
N GLU A 31 -15.76 1.00 24.50
CA GLU A 31 -15.99 2.27 23.82
C GLU A 31 -14.74 3.15 23.85
N VAL A 32 -14.28 3.59 22.68
CA VAL A 32 -13.13 4.49 22.52
C VAL A 32 -13.63 5.82 21.98
N LYS A 33 -13.22 6.92 22.63
CA LYS A 33 -13.49 8.27 22.13
C LYS A 33 -12.40 8.65 21.13
N THR A 34 -12.82 9.13 19.97
CA THR A 34 -11.93 9.49 18.87
C THR A 34 -12.28 10.84 18.31
N SER A 35 -11.29 11.64 17.90
CA SER A 35 -11.50 12.78 17.01
C SER A 35 -11.29 12.34 15.56
N GLU A 36 -12.21 12.76 14.68
CA GLU A 36 -12.07 12.55 13.24
C GLU A 36 -11.12 13.59 12.63
N TYR A 37 -10.23 13.15 11.75
CA TYR A 37 -9.39 13.99 10.90
C TYR A 37 -9.57 13.56 9.46
N SER A 38 -9.76 14.51 8.55
CA SER A 38 -9.83 14.22 7.12
C SER A 38 -8.83 15.03 6.33
N ILE A 39 -8.15 14.36 5.38
CA ILE A 39 -7.23 14.96 4.43
C ILE A 39 -7.82 14.85 3.04
N THR A 40 -7.84 15.96 2.31
CA THR A 40 -8.22 16.01 0.90
C THR A 40 -7.09 16.60 0.09
N LEU A 41 -6.70 15.92 -0.99
CA LEU A 41 -5.63 16.34 -1.88
C LEU A 41 -6.15 16.50 -3.31
N SER A 42 -5.65 17.52 -3.99
CA SER A 42 -5.90 17.71 -5.42
C SER A 42 -5.10 16.74 -6.27
N ASN A 43 -5.56 16.51 -7.51
CA ASN A 43 -4.82 15.75 -8.52
C ASN A 43 -3.36 16.23 -8.67
N GLN A 44 -3.12 17.55 -8.64
CA GLN A 44 -1.78 18.12 -8.77
C GLN A 44 -0.88 17.76 -7.58
N GLN A 45 -1.40 17.83 -6.35
CA GLN A 45 -0.65 17.42 -5.15
C GLN A 45 -0.30 15.94 -5.21
N ILE A 46 -1.24 15.08 -5.63
CA ILE A 46 -1.02 13.63 -5.73
C ILE A 46 -0.01 13.29 -6.83
N LYS A 47 -0.10 13.93 -8.01
CA LYS A 47 0.90 13.77 -9.08
C LYS A 47 2.28 14.22 -8.62
N SER A 48 2.38 15.33 -7.88
CA SER A 48 3.66 15.78 -7.33
C SER A 48 4.25 14.76 -6.35
N LEU A 49 3.43 14.17 -5.48
CA LEU A 49 3.88 13.10 -4.58
C LEU A 49 4.38 11.88 -5.36
N PHE A 50 3.59 11.43 -6.34
CA PHE A 50 3.92 10.26 -7.15
C PHE A 50 5.24 10.46 -7.91
N SER A 51 5.44 11.62 -8.51
CA SER A 51 6.71 11.96 -9.19
C SER A 51 7.90 11.91 -8.25
N GLU A 52 7.78 12.43 -7.03
CA GLU A 52 8.85 12.36 -6.02
C GLU A 52 9.17 10.92 -5.61
N VAL A 53 8.14 10.07 -5.48
CA VAL A 53 8.30 8.64 -5.21
C VAL A 53 9.05 7.96 -6.37
N VAL A 54 8.65 8.22 -7.62
CA VAL A 54 9.32 7.65 -8.80
C VAL A 54 10.76 8.15 -8.92
N ASP A 55 11.04 9.42 -8.61
CA ASP A 55 12.39 9.97 -8.57
C ASP A 55 13.24 9.38 -7.44
N SER A 56 12.64 9.07 -6.30
CA SER A 56 13.31 8.37 -5.20
C SER A 56 13.67 6.95 -5.59
N ILE A 57 12.74 6.24 -6.22
CA ILE A 57 12.93 4.87 -6.73
C ILE A 57 14.00 4.84 -7.82
N SER A 58 14.00 5.78 -8.77
CA SER A 58 14.94 5.78 -9.88
C SER A 58 16.40 5.98 -9.45
N LYS A 59 16.62 6.63 -8.31
CA LYS A 59 17.95 6.88 -7.71
C LYS A 59 18.41 5.75 -6.78
N ASP A 60 17.57 4.78 -6.47
CA ASP A 60 17.91 3.67 -5.58
C ASP A 60 18.71 2.60 -6.35
N THR A 61 20.03 2.63 -6.17
CA THR A 61 20.96 1.68 -6.81
C THR A 61 20.72 0.24 -6.36
N ASN A 62 20.33 0.00 -5.10
CA ASN A 62 20.10 -1.35 -4.59
C ASN A 62 18.86 -1.96 -5.22
N LEU A 63 17.78 -1.17 -5.31
CA LEU A 63 16.55 -1.58 -5.96
C LEU A 63 16.77 -1.83 -7.47
N LYS A 64 17.53 -0.95 -8.14
CA LYS A 64 17.92 -1.14 -9.54
C LYS A 64 18.68 -2.44 -9.74
N GLN A 65 19.67 -2.72 -8.90
CA GLN A 65 20.46 -3.96 -8.98
C GLN A 65 19.57 -5.19 -8.77
N LEU A 66 18.76 -5.20 -7.71
CA LEU A 66 17.84 -6.29 -7.40
C LEU A 66 16.86 -6.56 -8.55
N TYR A 67 16.32 -5.50 -9.15
CA TYR A 67 15.40 -5.62 -10.28
C TYR A 67 16.11 -6.17 -11.52
N GLU A 68 17.30 -5.70 -11.87
CA GLU A 68 18.03 -6.21 -13.05
C GLU A 68 18.48 -7.67 -12.86
N GLU A 69 18.85 -8.09 -11.65
CA GLU A 69 19.14 -9.49 -11.32
C GLU A 69 17.90 -10.39 -11.54
N TYR A 70 16.72 -9.93 -11.11
CA TYR A 70 15.47 -10.62 -11.36
C TYR A 70 15.08 -10.64 -12.84
N ARG A 71 15.25 -9.50 -13.53
CA ARG A 71 14.94 -9.33 -14.95
C ARG A 71 15.76 -10.29 -15.82
N ALA A 72 17.04 -10.48 -15.52
CA ALA A 72 17.93 -11.37 -16.27
C ALA A 72 17.41 -12.81 -16.33
N LYS A 73 16.59 -13.24 -15.36
CA LYS A 73 15.97 -14.57 -15.31
C LYS A 73 14.65 -14.66 -16.10
N GLU A 74 13.97 -13.53 -16.32
CA GLU A 74 12.57 -13.50 -16.74
C GLU A 74 12.31 -12.68 -18.04
N ASN A 75 13.37 -12.19 -18.70
CA ASN A 75 13.30 -11.38 -19.93
C ASN A 75 12.28 -10.22 -19.87
N LYS A 76 12.25 -9.49 -18.75
CA LYS A 76 11.36 -8.35 -18.53
C LYS A 76 11.96 -7.05 -19.08
N LYS A 77 11.15 -5.97 -19.09
CA LYS A 77 11.61 -4.60 -19.42
C LYS A 77 12.75 -4.18 -18.48
N SER A 78 13.66 -3.33 -18.98
CA SER A 78 14.74 -2.80 -18.13
C SER A 78 14.18 -1.94 -17.00
N PHE A 79 14.98 -1.73 -15.94
CA PHE A 79 14.60 -0.86 -14.85
C PHE A 79 14.24 0.54 -15.36
N GLU A 80 15.05 1.10 -16.25
CA GLU A 80 14.82 2.42 -16.84
C GLU A 80 13.53 2.48 -17.66
N ASP A 81 13.19 1.41 -18.39
CA ASP A 81 11.92 1.34 -19.11
C ASP A 81 10.72 1.32 -18.15
N VAL A 82 10.85 0.65 -16.99
CA VAL A 82 9.81 0.65 -15.96
C VAL A 82 9.65 2.03 -15.33
N ILE A 83 10.75 2.70 -14.98
CA ILE A 83 10.70 4.09 -14.48
C ILE A 83 10.03 5.01 -15.49
N LYS A 84 10.38 4.88 -16.78
CA LYS A 84 9.77 5.65 -17.85
C LYS A 84 8.26 5.40 -17.93
N LEU A 85 7.82 4.14 -17.88
CA LEU A 85 6.40 3.80 -17.87
C LEU A 85 5.65 4.39 -16.68
N LEU A 86 6.26 4.40 -15.49
CA LEU A 86 5.66 5.02 -14.30
C LEU A 86 5.47 6.53 -14.52
N ARG A 87 6.48 7.23 -15.06
CA ARG A 87 6.38 8.66 -15.38
C ARG A 87 5.31 8.94 -16.44
N ASP A 88 5.32 8.19 -17.53
CA ASP A 88 4.34 8.35 -18.61
C ASP A 88 2.92 8.12 -18.09
N ASN A 89 2.72 7.13 -17.20
CA ASN A 89 1.43 6.89 -16.57
C ASN A 89 1.00 8.04 -15.63
N ALA A 90 1.92 8.69 -14.92
CA ALA A 90 1.57 9.83 -14.07
C ALA A 90 0.90 10.97 -14.85
N GLU A 91 1.26 11.14 -16.13
CA GLU A 91 0.65 12.12 -17.01
C GLU A 91 -0.70 11.65 -17.56
N ASN A 92 -0.79 10.37 -17.91
CA ASN A 92 -1.97 9.79 -18.58
C ASN A 92 -3.15 9.46 -17.67
N TYR A 93 -2.98 9.55 -16.35
CA TYR A 93 -4.05 9.33 -15.39
C TYR A 93 -4.24 10.55 -14.49
N SER A 94 -5.48 10.80 -14.07
CA SER A 94 -5.84 11.74 -13.01
C SER A 94 -6.39 11.00 -11.80
N VAL A 95 -6.18 11.60 -10.62
CA VAL A 95 -6.79 11.15 -9.37
C VAL A 95 -7.84 12.17 -8.96
N GLU A 96 -9.08 11.70 -8.84
CA GLU A 96 -10.25 12.46 -8.44
C GLU A 96 -10.73 12.00 -7.05
N ASN A 97 -11.38 12.91 -6.33
CA ASN A 97 -12.05 12.64 -5.05
C ASN A 97 -11.18 11.92 -4.01
N PHE A 98 -9.87 12.22 -3.98
CA PHE A 98 -9.00 11.66 -2.94
C PHE A 98 -9.43 12.16 -1.56
N LYS A 99 -9.72 11.22 -0.68
CA LYS A 99 -10.06 11.49 0.71
C LYS A 99 -9.43 10.42 1.60
N TYR A 100 -8.74 10.90 2.62
CA TYR A 100 -8.25 10.08 3.72
C TYR A 100 -8.96 10.54 4.98
N VAL A 101 -9.54 9.61 5.74
CA VAL A 101 -10.18 9.89 7.03
C VAL A 101 -9.55 9.00 8.09
N ALA A 102 -9.06 9.60 9.17
CA ALA A 102 -8.53 8.89 10.32
C ALA A 102 -9.36 9.21 11.56
N LEU A 103 -9.62 8.19 12.37
CA LEU A 103 -10.15 8.33 13.72
C LEU A 103 -9.01 8.14 14.70
N VAL A 104 -8.69 9.19 15.45
CA VAL A 104 -7.57 9.24 16.38
C VAL A 104 -8.10 9.27 17.80
N ASP A 105 -7.65 8.35 18.66
CA ASP A 105 -8.05 8.31 20.06
C ASP A 105 -7.39 9.43 20.90
N ILE A 106 -7.74 9.46 22.19
CA ILE A 106 -7.23 10.46 23.13
C ILE A 106 -5.71 10.37 23.38
N ASP A 107 -5.12 9.20 23.14
CA ASP A 107 -3.69 8.92 23.33
C ASP A 107 -2.89 9.15 22.03
N GLY A 108 -3.57 9.49 20.93
CA GLY A 108 -2.97 9.81 19.65
C GLY A 108 -2.85 8.61 18.69
N TYR A 109 -3.45 7.46 19.02
CA TYR A 109 -3.44 6.29 18.14
C TYR A 109 -4.54 6.34 17.10
N ILE A 110 -4.21 5.90 15.89
CA ILE A 110 -5.19 5.76 14.82
C ILE A 110 -5.93 4.43 14.98
N VAL A 111 -7.22 4.49 15.31
CA VAL A 111 -8.05 3.28 15.52
C VAL A 111 -8.77 2.85 14.24
N SER A 112 -8.97 3.77 13.30
CA SER A 112 -9.58 3.49 12.00
C SER A 112 -9.07 4.45 10.94
N GLU A 113 -8.90 3.95 9.72
CA GLU A 113 -8.51 4.72 8.55
C GLU A 113 -9.39 4.33 7.37
N ASP A 114 -9.89 5.33 6.64
CA ASP A 114 -10.60 5.18 5.39
C ASP A 114 -9.85 5.94 4.30
N ILE A 115 -9.47 5.26 3.23
CA ILE A 115 -8.82 5.85 2.06
C ILE A 115 -9.71 5.58 0.85
N GLU A 116 -10.13 6.64 0.18
CA GLU A 116 -10.92 6.57 -1.05
C GLU A 116 -10.35 7.51 -2.11
N PHE A 117 -10.33 7.04 -3.36
CA PHE A 117 -10.02 7.85 -4.52
C PHE A 117 -10.51 7.17 -5.80
N HIS A 118 -10.66 7.97 -6.85
CA HIS A 118 -11.00 7.53 -8.19
C HIS A 118 -9.83 7.83 -9.14
N ILE A 119 -9.32 6.84 -9.86
CA ILE A 119 -8.33 7.04 -10.92
C ILE A 119 -9.05 7.02 -12.25
N LYS A 120 -8.73 7.97 -13.13
CA LYS A 120 -9.29 8.08 -14.46
C LYS A 120 -8.22 8.27 -15.51
N ALA A 121 -8.33 7.56 -16.62
CA ALA A 121 -7.46 7.73 -17.78
C ALA A 121 -7.86 8.98 -18.56
N GLU A 122 -6.87 9.80 -18.92
CA GLU A 122 -7.03 10.95 -19.81
C GLU A 122 -7.22 10.46 -21.27
N ASP A 123 -6.54 9.37 -21.64
CA ASP A 123 -6.70 8.71 -22.93
C ASP A 123 -7.64 7.50 -22.83
N LYS A 124 -8.79 7.58 -23.52
CA LYS A 124 -9.81 6.52 -23.58
C LYS A 124 -9.36 5.27 -24.36
N SER A 125 -8.23 5.34 -25.06
CA SER A 125 -7.61 4.20 -25.75
C SER A 125 -6.93 3.22 -24.78
N LEU A 126 -6.63 3.67 -23.55
CA LEU A 126 -6.02 2.84 -22.52
C LEU A 126 -6.97 1.74 -22.05
N ILE A 127 -6.38 0.58 -21.73
CA ILE A 127 -7.11 -0.62 -21.29
C ILE A 127 -7.78 -0.37 -19.94
N ILE A 128 -7.07 0.26 -19.01
CA ILE A 128 -7.63 0.71 -17.74
C ILE A 128 -8.13 2.13 -17.94
N ARG A 129 -9.46 2.29 -17.87
CA ARG A 129 -10.10 3.59 -18.06
C ARG A 129 -10.37 4.28 -16.74
N GLU A 130 -10.90 3.52 -15.78
CA GLU A 130 -11.33 4.05 -14.49
C GLU A 130 -11.10 2.98 -13.41
N VAL A 131 -10.70 3.40 -12.21
CA VAL A 131 -10.55 2.55 -11.04
C VAL A 131 -11.05 3.29 -9.82
N ASP A 132 -12.07 2.73 -9.17
CA ASP A 132 -12.50 3.15 -7.84
C ASP A 132 -11.75 2.34 -6.78
N TYR A 133 -11.12 3.04 -5.85
CA TYR A 133 -10.43 2.42 -4.73
C TYR A 133 -11.07 2.85 -3.42
N LYS A 134 -11.28 1.87 -2.54
CA LYS A 134 -11.69 2.09 -1.16
C LYS A 134 -11.00 1.10 -0.25
N LEU A 135 -10.32 1.60 0.77
CA LEU A 135 -9.69 0.82 1.83
C LEU A 135 -10.22 1.30 3.18
N ASN A 136 -10.67 0.38 4.00
CA ASN A 136 -10.96 0.61 5.41
C ASN A 136 -10.00 -0.25 6.24
N VAL A 137 -9.24 0.37 7.12
CA VAL A 137 -8.35 -0.29 8.09
C VAL A 137 -8.89 -0.01 9.48
N LYS A 138 -8.91 -1.03 10.33
CA LYS A 138 -9.27 -0.92 11.74
C LYS A 138 -8.19 -1.53 12.60
N ASN A 139 -7.72 -0.76 13.57
CA ASN A 139 -6.69 -1.18 14.51
C ASN A 139 -7.33 -1.47 15.86
N TRP A 140 -7.11 -2.67 16.36
CA TRP A 140 -7.62 -3.15 17.64
C TRP A 140 -6.46 -3.68 18.48
N ASP A 141 -6.68 -3.93 19.77
CA ASP A 141 -5.67 -4.49 20.67
C ASP A 141 -4.36 -3.66 20.70
N ILE A 142 -4.48 -2.33 20.54
CA ILE A 142 -3.33 -1.41 20.53
C ILE A 142 -2.60 -1.51 21.89
N ASN A 143 -1.28 -1.60 21.84
CA ASN A 143 -0.40 -1.83 23.00
C ASN A 143 -0.58 -3.17 23.73
N LYS A 144 -1.35 -4.12 23.18
CA LYS A 144 -1.40 -5.48 23.72
C LYS A 144 -0.28 -6.35 23.18
N ALA A 145 0.20 -7.27 24.01
CA ALA A 145 1.21 -8.25 23.63
C ALA A 145 0.66 -9.19 22.55
N GLN A 146 1.41 -9.33 21.46
CA GLN A 146 1.11 -10.29 20.40
C GLN A 146 1.67 -11.66 20.78
N VAL A 147 0.83 -12.68 20.77
CA VAL A 147 1.24 -14.06 21.04
C VAL A 147 1.31 -14.80 19.71
N PHE A 148 2.53 -15.13 19.29
CA PHE A 148 2.76 -15.97 18.12
C PHE A 148 2.90 -17.43 18.58
N ASP A 149 1.84 -18.21 18.41
CA ASP A 149 1.88 -19.65 18.63
C ASP A 149 2.13 -20.36 17.29
N PHE A 150 3.37 -20.81 17.09
CA PHE A 150 3.74 -21.58 15.90
C PHE A 150 3.46 -23.06 16.17
N PRO A 151 2.67 -23.73 15.31
CA PRO A 151 2.37 -25.14 15.51
C PRO A 151 3.65 -25.98 15.46
N VAL A 152 3.78 -26.92 16.40
CA VAL A 152 4.83 -27.93 16.32
C VAL A 152 4.55 -28.83 15.13
N LEU A 153 5.52 -28.88 14.21
CA LEU A 153 5.47 -29.73 13.03
C LEU A 153 5.45 -31.21 13.44
N ASN A 154 4.53 -31.97 12.88
CA ASN A 154 4.32 -33.40 13.09
C ASN A 154 3.78 -34.06 11.82
N ASP A 155 3.76 -35.39 11.77
CA ASP A 155 3.33 -36.14 10.57
C ASP A 155 1.88 -35.86 10.12
N LYS A 156 1.03 -35.23 10.96
CA LYS A 156 -0.34 -34.83 10.58
C LYS A 156 -0.43 -33.44 9.96
N ASN A 157 0.52 -32.54 10.22
CA ASN A 157 0.52 -31.16 9.68
C ASN A 157 1.74 -30.87 8.79
N THR A 158 2.49 -31.91 8.41
CA THR A 158 3.60 -31.83 7.46
C THR A 158 3.50 -32.91 6.39
N ILE A 159 3.93 -32.56 5.19
CA ILE A 159 4.10 -33.50 4.07
C ILE A 159 5.60 -33.65 3.84
N LYS A 160 6.10 -34.90 3.85
CA LYS A 160 7.49 -35.18 3.50
C LYS A 160 7.69 -34.91 2.00
N ALA A 161 8.75 -34.21 1.64
CA ALA A 161 9.07 -33.85 0.26
C ALA A 161 9.13 -35.08 -0.68
N ASP A 162 9.52 -36.25 -0.18
CA ASP A 162 9.57 -37.48 -0.97
C ASP A 162 8.19 -38.08 -1.28
N ASN A 163 7.17 -37.69 -0.51
CA ASN A 163 5.76 -38.13 -0.65
C ASN A 163 4.87 -37.05 -1.29
N ALA A 164 5.48 -35.99 -1.82
CA ALA A 164 4.88 -34.76 -2.34
C ALA A 164 4.02 -34.89 -3.61
N LYS A 165 3.42 -36.05 -3.90
CA LYS A 165 2.50 -36.18 -5.05
C LYS A 165 1.25 -35.29 -4.92
N GLU A 166 0.97 -34.79 -3.72
CA GLU A 166 -0.14 -33.90 -3.39
C GLU A 166 0.26 -32.42 -3.24
N ILE A 167 1.47 -32.02 -3.64
CA ILE A 167 1.81 -30.59 -3.70
C ILE A 167 0.85 -29.93 -4.71
N PRO A 168 0.08 -28.90 -4.30
CA PRO A 168 -0.77 -28.15 -5.22
C PRO A 168 0.05 -27.65 -6.40
N ASP A 169 -0.48 -27.74 -7.62
CA ASP A 169 0.27 -27.43 -8.84
C ASP A 169 0.96 -26.06 -8.81
N VAL A 170 0.36 -25.09 -8.10
CA VAL A 170 0.88 -23.72 -7.90
C VAL A 170 2.21 -23.67 -7.12
N MET A 171 2.51 -24.68 -6.30
CA MET A 171 3.72 -24.74 -5.47
C MET A 171 4.80 -25.68 -6.03
N LYS A 172 4.52 -26.44 -7.10
CA LYS A 172 5.49 -27.41 -7.66
C LYS A 172 6.80 -26.74 -8.11
N SER A 173 6.72 -25.53 -8.66
CA SER A 173 7.88 -24.75 -9.11
C SER A 173 8.89 -24.38 -8.00
N LEU A 174 8.50 -24.50 -6.73
CA LEU A 174 9.41 -24.25 -5.59
C LEU A 174 10.27 -25.47 -5.24
N PHE A 175 9.89 -26.66 -5.70
CA PHE A 175 10.50 -27.93 -5.33
C PHE A 175 11.10 -28.68 -6.51
N ASP A 176 10.76 -28.29 -7.74
CA ASP A 176 11.49 -28.73 -8.93
C ASP A 176 12.89 -28.09 -8.90
N LYS A 177 13.91 -28.92 -8.66
CA LYS A 177 15.31 -28.53 -8.85
C LYS A 177 15.56 -28.40 -10.37
N GLU A 178 16.16 -27.28 -10.77
CA GLU A 178 16.86 -27.19 -12.06
C GLU A 178 17.85 -28.35 -12.25
#